data_AF-A0A2E3S7T1-F1
#
_entry.id   AF-A0A2E3S7T1-F1
#
_cell.length_a   1.000
_cell.length_b   1.000
_cell.length_c   1.000
_cell.angle_alpha   90.00
_cell.angle_beta   90.00
_cell.angle_gamma   90.00
#
_symmetry.space_group_name_H-M   'P 1'
#
loop_
_entity.id
_entity.type
_entity.pdbx_description
1 polymer ?
#
loop_
_entity_poly.entity_id
_entity_poly.type
_entity_poly.pdbx_seq_one_letter_code
_entity_poly.pdbx_strand_id
1 'polypeptide(L)'
;MTFLALLGCSGDDSSPTDDGPIDDDSPPLAENAVRLGNDATLGSILTDSDGFSLYFFSLDSKGDSNCTNGCLTNWPVFYVDDLTLDSGLDATDFGTITRSDGEMQTTYKGWPLYLFANDAAAGNTNGDGVGDVWYIAKPDYTVMMAQAQLVGRDSNGNETNLTSTYEPGNEQTFYMTDAEGNTLYRFVNDTNGVNNFTADDFSNNGVWPIFEEALQNVPSVLDEADFGSIDVFGRQQLTYKGWPLYYFGQDAQRGDNFGVGFPVAGVWPIVNPDTEVAPDAGGGAKTYNVTNQAATAYIFNGEGLTDAANPDLTLKRGETYEFVVDTPGHPFIIKSVQSVGAENAYDDGVTNNGASTGTITFTVPNDAPDTLFYNCEFHSPMTGTLTITD
;
A
#
# COMPACT_ATOMS: atom_id res chain seq x y z
N MET A 1 42.13 23.51 69.83
CA MET A 1 42.38 23.65 68.38
C MET A 1 41.29 24.56 67.85
N THR A 2 41.38 25.89 67.86
CA THR A 2 42.45 26.78 67.39
C THR A 2 42.71 26.58 65.89
N PHE A 3 42.11 27.41 65.05
CA PHE A 3 42.86 28.51 64.45
C PHE A 3 41.96 29.72 64.15
N LEU A 4 42.53 30.86 64.47
CA LEU A 4 42.05 32.24 64.37
C LEU A 4 42.62 32.83 63.09
N ALA A 5 41.85 33.64 62.35
CA ALA A 5 42.40 34.72 61.54
C ALA A 5 41.36 35.84 61.37
N LEU A 6 41.66 36.99 61.98
CA LEU A 6 41.04 38.29 61.77
C LEU A 6 42.02 39.17 60.99
N LEU A 7 41.52 39.98 60.06
CA LEU A 7 42.04 41.25 59.50
C LEU A 7 40.86 41.81 58.66
N GLY A 8 40.15 42.91 58.97
CA GLY A 8 40.55 44.32 59.10
C GLY A 8 40.58 44.97 57.70
N CYS A 9 40.07 46.16 57.35
CA CYS A 9 39.40 47.32 57.99
C CYS A 9 38.75 48.19 56.87
N SER A 10 37.82 49.10 57.24
CA SER A 10 37.41 50.38 56.57
C SER A 10 36.96 50.36 55.09
N GLY A 11 35.87 50.96 54.64
CA GLY A 11 35.09 52.12 55.09
C GLY A 11 34.98 53.10 53.92
N ASP A 12 33.79 53.28 53.36
CA ASP A 12 33.14 54.59 53.13
C ASP A 12 31.92 54.47 52.21
N ASP A 13 30.87 55.17 52.63
CA ASP A 13 29.64 55.44 51.90
C ASP A 13 29.90 56.04 50.52
N SER A 14 29.24 55.47 49.51
CA SER A 14 28.70 56.24 48.39
C SER A 14 27.67 55.38 47.65
N SER A 15 26.38 55.55 48.00
CA SER A 15 25.36 55.45 46.97
C SER A 15 25.50 56.69 46.07
N PRO A 16 25.39 56.52 44.75
CA PRO A 16 24.08 56.75 44.16
C PRO A 16 23.71 55.74 43.05
N THR A 17 22.44 55.34 43.08
CA THR A 17 21.54 55.07 41.93
C THR A 17 22.16 54.63 40.60
N ASP A 18 21.90 53.39 40.18
CA ASP A 18 21.51 53.07 38.79
C ASP A 18 21.05 51.60 38.67
N ASP A 19 19.82 51.28 39.09
CA ASP A 19 19.14 50.08 38.59
C ASP A 19 18.49 50.44 37.25
N GLY A 20 19.31 50.51 36.21
CA GLY A 20 18.82 50.54 34.83
C GLY A 20 18.04 49.26 34.52
N PRO A 21 17.06 49.29 33.61
CA PRO A 21 16.43 48.07 33.15
C PRO A 21 17.51 47.18 32.53
N ILE A 22 17.55 45.90 32.91
CA ILE A 22 18.23 44.89 32.10
C ILE A 22 17.40 44.78 30.82
N ASP A 23 17.73 45.61 29.83
CA ASP A 23 17.35 45.39 28.45
C ASP A 23 18.05 44.10 28.00
N ASP A 24 17.33 42.99 28.12
CA ASP A 24 17.61 41.78 27.32
C ASP A 24 17.24 42.09 25.88
N ASP A 25 18.07 42.93 25.24
CA ASP A 25 17.99 43.32 23.83
C ASP A 25 18.73 42.29 22.96
N SER A 26 18.70 41.02 23.38
CA SER A 26 19.04 39.91 22.50
C SER A 26 17.92 39.87 21.46
N PRO A 27 18.17 40.17 20.16
CA PRO A 27 17.13 40.00 19.16
C PRO A 27 16.63 38.57 19.26
N PRO A 28 15.30 38.32 19.22
CA PRO A 28 14.80 36.96 19.14
C PRO A 28 15.54 36.28 17.98
N LEU A 29 16.08 35.08 18.24
CA LEU A 29 16.74 34.30 17.21
C LEU A 29 15.78 34.25 16.02
N ALA A 30 16.25 34.68 14.85
CA ALA A 30 15.43 34.64 13.64
C ALA A 30 15.03 33.18 13.41
N GLU A 31 13.75 32.89 13.61
CA GLU A 31 13.24 31.54 13.42
C GLU A 31 13.20 31.23 11.93
N ASN A 32 13.52 29.98 11.57
CA ASN A 32 13.51 29.55 10.17
C ASN A 32 12.08 29.60 9.61
N ALA A 33 11.94 29.91 8.32
CA ALA A 33 10.66 30.04 7.64
C ALA A 33 9.86 28.73 7.62
N VAL A 34 10.55 27.60 7.47
CA VAL A 34 9.97 26.26 7.65
C VAL A 34 10.76 25.50 8.69
N ARG A 35 10.02 24.89 9.62
CA ARG A 35 10.56 24.24 10.82
C ARG A 35 10.09 22.80 10.95
N LEU A 36 10.81 22.04 11.78
CA LEU A 36 10.39 20.72 12.21
C LEU A 36 9.66 20.82 13.56
N GLY A 37 8.36 20.57 13.55
CA GLY A 37 7.54 20.39 14.74
C GLY A 37 7.47 18.91 15.16
N ASN A 38 7.37 18.64 16.45
CA ASN A 38 7.13 17.28 16.96
C ASN A 38 5.71 17.17 17.52
N ASP A 39 4.86 16.42 16.82
CA ASP A 39 3.55 16.00 17.29
C ASP A 39 3.63 14.63 17.97
N ALA A 40 2.88 14.45 19.06
CA ALA A 40 2.93 13.21 19.85
C ALA A 40 2.31 11.99 19.13
N THR A 41 1.42 12.24 18.16
CA THR A 41 0.69 11.22 17.40
C THR A 41 1.19 11.10 15.97
N LEU A 42 1.50 12.22 15.33
CA LEU A 42 1.88 12.32 13.93
C LEU A 42 3.41 12.38 13.75
N GLY A 43 4.19 12.43 14.82
CA GLY A 43 5.65 12.45 14.75
C GLY A 43 6.18 13.79 14.24
N SER A 44 7.20 13.76 13.37
CA SER A 44 7.78 14.99 12.83
C SER A 44 6.87 15.59 11.76
N ILE A 45 6.53 16.87 11.90
CA ILE A 45 5.66 17.63 11.00
C ILE A 45 6.36 18.91 10.51
N LEU A 46 5.95 19.44 9.37
CA LEU A 46 6.39 20.75 8.90
C LEU A 46 5.52 21.85 9.50
N THR A 47 6.14 22.90 10.02
CA THR A 47 5.45 24.10 10.49
C THR A 47 6.04 25.36 9.85
N ASP A 48 5.30 26.46 9.86
CA ASP A 48 5.85 27.79 9.58
C ASP A 48 6.74 28.29 10.72
N SER A 49 7.26 29.52 10.58
CA SER A 49 8.09 30.17 11.60
C SER A 49 7.36 30.38 12.92
N ASP A 50 6.04 30.61 12.91
CA ASP A 50 5.23 30.83 14.11
C ASP A 50 4.78 29.50 14.77
N GLY A 51 5.11 28.36 14.16
CA GLY A 51 4.80 27.02 14.65
C GLY A 51 3.41 26.51 14.25
N PHE A 52 2.74 27.13 13.29
CA PHE A 52 1.50 26.60 12.71
C PHE A 52 1.81 25.46 11.74
N SER A 53 1.03 24.39 11.82
CA SER A 53 1.20 23.21 10.96
C SER A 53 0.95 23.55 9.50
N LEU A 54 1.79 22.99 8.63
CA LEU A 54 1.62 23.06 7.19
C LEU A 54 0.91 21.80 6.69
N TYR A 55 0.13 21.95 5.63
CA TYR A 55 -0.71 20.89 5.07
C TYR A 55 -0.55 20.84 3.55
N PHE A 56 -0.85 19.68 2.97
CA PHE A 56 -1.02 19.52 1.53
C PHE A 56 -2.44 19.08 1.19
N PHE A 57 -2.82 19.30 -0.07
CA PHE A 57 -4.15 19.01 -0.60
C PHE A 57 -4.08 17.90 -1.64
N SER A 58 -4.83 16.81 -1.46
CA SER A 58 -4.74 15.63 -2.35
C SER A 58 -5.17 15.88 -3.79
N LEU A 59 -5.96 16.93 -4.03
CA LEU A 59 -6.35 17.33 -5.39
C LEU A 59 -5.19 17.99 -6.16
N ASP A 60 -4.10 18.37 -5.50
CA ASP A 60 -2.94 19.06 -6.10
C ASP A 60 -1.90 18.08 -6.67
N SER A 61 -2.33 16.92 -7.15
CA SER A 61 -1.47 15.83 -7.63
C SER A 61 -0.59 16.22 -8.84
N LYS A 62 -0.96 17.26 -9.59
CA LYS A 62 -0.18 17.79 -10.74
C LYS A 62 0.78 18.91 -10.40
N GLY A 63 0.73 19.43 -9.17
CA GLY A 63 1.68 20.41 -8.65
C GLY A 63 1.13 21.82 -8.65
N ASP A 64 -0.06 22.00 -9.21
CA ASP A 64 -0.81 23.24 -9.16
C ASP A 64 -1.80 23.23 -8.00
N SER A 65 -2.11 24.42 -7.48
CA SER A 65 -3.16 24.60 -6.47
C SER A 65 -4.56 24.58 -7.09
N ASN A 66 -5.38 23.62 -6.68
CA ASN A 66 -6.81 23.56 -6.97
C ASN A 66 -7.66 24.30 -5.92
N CYS A 67 -7.04 24.70 -4.80
CA CYS A 67 -7.70 25.48 -3.77
C CYS A 67 -7.86 26.94 -4.22
N THR A 68 -9.09 27.30 -4.58
CA THR A 68 -9.45 28.64 -5.08
C THR A 68 -10.61 29.25 -4.29
N ASN A 69 -10.75 30.57 -4.36
CA ASN A 69 -11.90 31.30 -3.80
C ASN A 69 -12.14 30.95 -2.31
N GLY A 70 -13.34 30.49 -1.96
CA GLY A 70 -13.71 30.15 -0.58
C GLY A 70 -12.87 29.03 0.04
N CYS A 71 -12.18 28.21 -0.75
CA CYS A 71 -11.22 27.24 -0.23
C CYS A 71 -10.08 27.95 0.51
N LEU A 72 -9.54 29.03 -0.06
CA LEU A 72 -8.43 29.82 0.51
C LEU A 72 -8.79 30.55 1.80
N THR A 73 -10.09 30.74 2.08
CA THR A 73 -10.53 31.30 3.36
C THR A 73 -10.31 30.31 4.50
N ASN A 74 -10.45 29.02 4.24
CA ASN A 74 -10.23 27.97 5.23
C ASN A 74 -8.79 27.42 5.19
N TRP A 75 -8.18 27.45 4.00
CA TRP A 75 -6.84 26.94 3.73
C TRP A 75 -5.97 28.03 3.11
N PRO A 76 -5.52 29.02 3.91
CA PRO A 76 -4.62 30.05 3.41
C PRO A 76 -3.36 29.45 2.80
N VAL A 77 -2.85 30.05 1.74
CA VAL A 77 -1.59 29.62 1.14
C VAL A 77 -0.43 29.86 2.11
N PHE A 78 0.55 28.97 2.10
CA PHE A 78 1.85 29.24 2.69
C PHE A 78 2.80 29.72 1.59
N TYR A 79 3.40 30.89 1.79
CA TYR A 79 4.39 31.45 0.87
C TYR A 79 5.45 32.22 1.63
N VAL A 80 6.71 32.02 1.24
CA VAL A 80 7.87 32.78 1.72
C VAL A 80 8.80 33.11 0.55
N ASP A 81 9.25 34.36 0.48
CA ASP A 81 10.21 34.81 -0.54
C ASP A 81 11.62 34.25 -0.26
N ASP A 82 12.08 34.37 0.99
CA ASP A 82 13.40 33.95 1.44
C ASP A 82 13.28 32.68 2.30
N LEU A 83 13.45 31.52 1.67
CA LEU A 83 13.35 30.22 2.35
C LEU A 83 14.55 29.99 3.30
N THR A 84 14.25 29.87 4.58
CA THR A 84 15.19 29.40 5.62
C THR A 84 14.60 28.15 6.29
N LEU A 85 15.44 27.16 6.57
CA LEU A 85 15.02 25.81 6.95
C LEU A 85 15.71 25.35 8.24
N ASP A 86 14.97 24.63 9.08
CA ASP A 86 15.57 23.87 10.18
C ASP A 86 16.54 22.78 9.67
N SER A 87 17.52 22.44 10.50
CA SER A 87 18.43 21.34 10.22
C SER A 87 17.67 20.02 10.07
N GLY A 88 17.94 19.28 9.00
CA GLY A 88 17.26 18.01 8.68
C GLY A 88 16.29 18.12 7.50
N LEU A 89 15.96 19.34 7.07
CA LEU A 89 15.24 19.61 5.83
C LEU A 89 16.23 19.85 4.68
N ASP A 90 15.91 19.31 3.50
CA ASP A 90 16.66 19.56 2.27
C ASP A 90 15.99 20.67 1.46
N ALA A 91 16.74 21.73 1.14
CA ALA A 91 16.22 22.83 0.34
C ALA A 91 15.79 22.42 -1.07
N THR A 92 16.30 21.29 -1.59
CA THR A 92 15.93 20.77 -2.91
C THR A 92 14.55 20.11 -2.94
N ASP A 93 13.98 19.77 -1.78
CA ASP A 93 12.59 19.34 -1.67
C ASP A 93 11.62 20.53 -1.79
N PHE A 94 12.08 21.76 -1.62
CA PHE A 94 11.22 22.95 -1.63
C PHE A 94 11.25 23.65 -2.98
N GLY A 95 10.11 24.21 -3.35
CA GLY A 95 9.96 24.99 -4.57
C GLY A 95 8.88 26.05 -4.43
N THR A 96 8.54 26.66 -5.57
CA THR A 96 7.48 27.67 -5.65
C THR A 96 6.70 27.49 -6.93
N ILE A 97 5.39 27.66 -6.86
CA ILE A 97 4.50 27.74 -8.01
C ILE A 97 3.91 29.15 -8.14
N THR A 98 3.54 29.51 -9.36
CA THR A 98 2.65 30.64 -9.61
C THR A 98 1.25 30.09 -9.84
N ARG A 99 0.34 30.40 -8.93
CA ARG A 99 -1.06 29.97 -8.97
C ARG A 99 -1.80 30.65 -10.14
N SER A 100 -3.00 30.15 -10.45
CA SER A 100 -3.83 30.71 -11.53
C SER A 100 -4.27 32.16 -11.32
N ASP A 101 -4.29 32.63 -10.07
CA ASP A 101 -4.59 34.01 -9.68
C ASP A 101 -3.37 34.95 -9.79
N GLY A 102 -2.19 34.41 -10.11
CA GLY A 102 -0.93 35.14 -10.25
C GLY A 102 -0.10 35.23 -8.97
N GLU A 103 -0.64 34.78 -7.83
CA GLU A 103 0.07 34.77 -6.55
C GLU A 103 1.01 33.56 -6.46
N MET A 104 2.06 33.69 -5.63
CA MET A 104 3.06 32.64 -5.44
C MET A 104 2.71 31.77 -4.22
N GLN A 105 3.12 30.51 -4.25
CA GLN A 105 2.91 29.56 -3.16
C GLN A 105 4.10 28.60 -3.05
N THR A 106 4.58 28.38 -1.83
CA THR A 106 5.69 27.46 -1.56
C THR A 106 5.21 26.02 -1.67
N THR A 107 6.06 25.15 -2.22
CA THR A 107 5.80 23.71 -2.34
C THR A 107 6.83 22.90 -1.55
N TYR A 108 6.42 21.70 -1.12
CA TYR A 108 7.31 20.67 -0.58
C TYR A 108 7.12 19.37 -1.35
N LYS A 109 8.21 18.81 -1.89
CA LYS A 109 8.22 17.71 -2.87
C LYS A 109 7.22 17.91 -4.02
N GLY A 110 7.10 19.15 -4.46
CA GLY A 110 6.16 19.56 -5.51
C GLY A 110 4.70 19.73 -5.07
N TRP A 111 4.34 19.44 -3.81
CA TRP A 111 3.00 19.66 -3.27
C TRP A 111 2.84 21.09 -2.73
N PRO A 112 1.81 21.86 -3.14
CA PRO A 112 1.54 23.18 -2.58
C PRO A 112 1.24 23.11 -1.08
N LEU A 113 1.87 24.01 -0.32
CA LEU A 113 1.73 24.07 1.14
C LEU A 113 0.67 25.08 1.56
N TYR A 114 -0.12 24.71 2.56
CA TYR A 114 -1.20 25.51 3.11
C TYR A 114 -1.13 25.57 4.63
N LEU A 115 -1.69 26.65 5.18
CA LEU A 115 -2.07 26.75 6.59
C LEU A 115 -3.54 26.36 6.75
N PHE A 116 -3.99 26.18 7.99
CA PHE A 116 -5.41 25.93 8.28
C PHE A 116 -6.00 27.00 9.20
N ALA A 117 -7.08 27.64 8.76
CA ALA A 117 -7.69 28.77 9.46
C ALA A 117 -8.25 28.42 10.85
N ASN A 118 -8.56 27.14 11.10
CA ASN A 118 -9.06 26.70 12.41
C ASN A 118 -7.94 26.27 13.37
N ASP A 119 -6.67 26.32 12.95
CA ASP A 119 -5.56 26.17 13.89
C ASP A 119 -5.37 27.47 14.67
N ALA A 120 -5.91 27.50 15.89
CA ALA A 120 -5.90 28.68 16.75
C ALA A 120 -4.57 28.94 17.49
N ALA A 121 -3.62 28.00 17.45
CA ALA A 121 -2.34 28.07 18.16
C ALA A 121 -1.29 27.19 17.48
N ALA A 122 -0.01 27.53 17.70
CA ALA A 122 1.12 26.71 17.28
C ALA A 122 1.02 25.27 17.80
N GLY A 123 1.41 24.31 16.97
CA GLY A 123 1.31 22.87 17.27
C GLY A 123 -0.09 22.27 17.11
N ASN A 124 -1.12 23.06 16.77
CA ASN A 124 -2.40 22.50 16.38
C ASN A 124 -2.30 21.77 15.03
N THR A 125 -2.96 20.61 14.94
CA THR A 125 -2.95 19.74 13.75
C THR A 125 -4.37 19.47 13.25
N ASN A 126 -5.32 20.40 13.50
CA ASN A 126 -6.75 20.15 13.28
C ASN A 126 -7.14 20.03 11.80
N GLY A 127 -6.24 20.38 10.89
CA GLY A 127 -6.45 20.25 9.44
C GLY A 127 -6.24 18.83 8.92
N ASP A 128 -5.56 17.98 9.68
CA ASP A 128 -5.27 16.62 9.23
C ASP A 128 -6.55 15.79 9.09
N GLY A 129 -6.72 15.14 7.94
CA GLY A 129 -7.89 14.33 7.60
C GLY A 129 -9.16 15.13 7.29
N VAL A 130 -9.13 16.47 7.23
CA VAL A 130 -10.34 17.26 6.96
C VAL A 130 -10.88 16.92 5.57
N GLY A 131 -12.11 16.41 5.53
CA GLY A 131 -12.80 16.04 4.29
C GLY A 131 -12.10 14.95 3.49
N ASP A 132 -11.22 14.16 4.11
CA ASP A 132 -10.44 13.08 3.51
C ASP A 132 -9.49 13.54 2.37
N VAL A 133 -9.24 14.85 2.26
CA VAL A 133 -8.45 15.46 1.18
C VAL A 133 -7.32 16.36 1.66
N TRP A 134 -7.28 16.67 2.95
CA TRP A 134 -6.25 17.51 3.58
C TRP A 134 -5.41 16.68 4.55
N TYR A 135 -4.11 16.84 4.48
CA TYR A 135 -3.16 16.01 5.22
C TYR A 135 -2.02 16.87 5.75
N ILE A 136 -1.58 16.60 6.97
CA ILE A 136 -0.44 17.31 7.56
C ILE A 136 0.81 17.02 6.73
N ALA A 137 1.63 18.05 6.48
CA ALA A 137 2.88 17.90 5.76
C ALA A 137 3.95 17.31 6.68
N LYS A 138 4.55 16.20 6.25
CA LYS A 138 5.63 15.52 6.97
C LYS A 138 6.85 15.34 6.08
N PRO A 139 8.07 15.41 6.62
CA PRO A 139 9.29 15.22 5.84
C PRO A 139 9.53 13.75 5.43
N ASP A 140 8.83 12.81 6.06
CA ASP A 140 9.14 11.38 6.07
C ASP A 140 7.96 10.50 5.62
N TYR A 141 7.05 11.04 4.79
CA TYR A 141 6.07 10.20 4.10
C TYR A 141 6.75 9.34 3.03
N THR A 142 6.48 8.03 3.08
CA THR A 142 6.85 7.09 2.01
C THR A 142 5.82 7.11 0.88
N VAL A 143 4.54 7.28 1.24
CA VAL A 143 3.43 7.36 0.30
C VAL A 143 2.58 8.59 0.60
N MET A 144 1.93 9.12 -0.44
CA MET A 144 1.02 10.26 -0.36
C MET A 144 -0.35 9.87 -0.91
N MET A 145 -1.37 10.67 -0.59
CA MET A 145 -2.72 10.51 -1.13
C MET A 145 -3.01 11.56 -2.19
N ALA A 146 -3.48 11.11 -3.35
CA ALA A 146 -3.95 11.94 -4.45
C ALA A 146 -5.44 11.68 -4.72
N GLN A 147 -6.16 12.72 -5.17
CA GLN A 147 -7.52 12.58 -5.69
C GLN A 147 -7.64 13.29 -7.05
N ALA A 148 -7.76 12.50 -8.11
CA ALA A 148 -7.83 13.01 -9.48
C ALA A 148 -8.64 12.09 -10.39
N GLN A 149 -8.95 12.59 -11.59
CA GLN A 149 -9.46 11.79 -12.68
C GLN A 149 -8.43 10.73 -13.08
N LEU A 150 -8.84 9.46 -13.12
CA LEU A 150 -8.01 8.42 -13.71
C LEU A 150 -8.01 8.58 -15.24
N VAL A 151 -6.83 8.59 -15.85
CA VAL A 151 -6.61 8.69 -17.30
C VAL A 151 -5.76 7.50 -17.71
N GLY A 152 -6.38 6.44 -18.23
CA GLY A 152 -5.66 5.26 -18.68
C GLY A 152 -5.12 5.41 -20.11
N ARG A 153 -3.89 4.95 -20.37
CA ARG A 153 -3.32 4.90 -21.72
C ARG A 153 -3.17 3.45 -22.19
N ASP A 154 -3.82 3.11 -23.30
CA ASP A 154 -3.73 1.77 -23.88
C ASP A 154 -2.39 1.51 -24.59
N SER A 155 -2.18 0.29 -25.08
CA SER A 155 -0.96 -0.09 -25.81
C SER A 155 -0.73 0.68 -27.13
N ASN A 156 -1.77 1.35 -27.66
CA ASN A 156 -1.68 2.17 -28.87
C ASN A 156 -1.46 3.65 -28.56
N GLY A 157 -1.38 4.02 -27.27
CA GLY A 157 -1.24 5.40 -26.82
C GLY A 157 -2.56 6.18 -26.74
N ASN A 158 -3.72 5.52 -26.84
CA ASN A 158 -4.99 6.19 -26.69
C ASN A 158 -5.29 6.40 -25.20
N GLU A 159 -5.59 7.65 -24.84
CA GLU A 159 -5.95 8.04 -23.48
C GLU A 159 -7.47 8.03 -23.30
N THR A 160 -7.93 7.45 -22.19
CA THR A 160 -9.35 7.39 -21.83
C THR A 160 -9.52 7.74 -20.37
N ASN A 161 -10.47 8.63 -20.06
CA ASN A 161 -10.88 8.87 -18.69
C ASN A 161 -11.61 7.63 -18.16
N LEU A 162 -11.19 7.15 -17.00
CA LEU A 162 -11.75 5.97 -16.35
C LEU A 162 -12.36 6.34 -15.00
N THR A 163 -13.43 5.63 -14.66
CA THR A 163 -14.03 5.62 -13.32
C THR A 163 -13.18 4.78 -12.36
N SER A 164 -13.52 4.78 -11.07
CA SER A 164 -12.90 3.94 -10.04
C SER A 164 -13.08 2.44 -10.32
N THR A 165 -14.05 2.06 -11.16
CA THR A 165 -14.25 0.69 -11.66
C THR A 165 -13.54 0.40 -12.99
N TYR A 166 -12.66 1.29 -13.44
CA TYR A 166 -11.91 1.20 -14.70
C TYR A 166 -12.77 1.15 -15.97
N GLU A 167 -14.03 1.60 -15.88
CA GLU A 167 -14.92 1.79 -17.03
C GLU A 167 -14.79 3.23 -17.57
N PRO A 168 -14.94 3.46 -18.89
CA PRO A 168 -14.89 4.80 -19.46
C PRO A 168 -15.87 5.77 -18.80
N GLY A 169 -15.37 6.88 -18.26
CA GLY A 169 -16.18 7.88 -17.58
C GLY A 169 -15.36 8.88 -16.78
N ASN A 170 -16.05 9.88 -16.23
CA ASN A 170 -15.43 10.91 -15.40
C ASN A 170 -15.76 10.67 -13.93
N GLU A 171 -14.75 10.61 -13.07
CA GLU A 171 -14.86 10.42 -11.63
C GLU A 171 -13.56 10.85 -10.95
N GLN A 172 -13.67 11.61 -9.86
CA GLN A 172 -12.54 11.88 -8.98
C GLN A 172 -12.28 10.65 -8.11
N THR A 173 -11.12 10.03 -8.26
CA THR A 173 -10.77 8.79 -7.56
C THR A 173 -9.56 9.02 -6.67
N PHE A 174 -9.60 8.47 -5.45
CA PHE A 174 -8.45 8.45 -4.56
C PHE A 174 -7.47 7.35 -4.96
N TYR A 175 -6.18 7.66 -4.93
CA TYR A 175 -5.10 6.71 -5.15
C TYR A 175 -3.84 7.14 -4.39
N MET A 176 -2.96 6.18 -4.16
CA MET A 176 -1.65 6.45 -3.54
C MET A 176 -0.62 6.84 -4.59
N THR A 177 0.28 7.72 -4.18
CA THR A 177 1.53 8.03 -4.90
C THR A 177 2.71 7.82 -3.97
N ASP A 178 3.93 7.85 -4.50
CA ASP A 178 5.11 8.14 -3.67
C ASP A 178 5.11 9.60 -3.17
N ALA A 179 6.18 10.01 -2.49
CA ALA A 179 6.33 11.35 -1.95
C ALA A 179 6.39 12.44 -3.06
N GLU A 180 6.94 12.10 -4.22
CA GLU A 180 7.13 12.97 -5.38
C GLU A 180 5.86 13.12 -6.25
N GLY A 181 4.88 12.24 -6.07
CA GLY A 181 3.59 12.25 -6.77
C GLY A 181 3.50 11.27 -7.93
N ASN A 182 4.38 10.27 -8.01
CA ASN A 182 4.28 9.18 -8.97
C ASN A 182 3.26 8.14 -8.51
N THR A 183 2.31 7.78 -9.36
CA THR A 183 1.22 6.85 -9.02
C THR A 183 1.74 5.45 -8.70
N LEU A 184 1.20 4.85 -7.64
CA LEU A 184 1.46 3.47 -7.24
C LEU A 184 0.34 2.54 -7.73
N TYR A 185 0.73 1.39 -8.23
CA TYR A 185 -0.15 0.37 -8.81
C TYR A 185 0.04 -0.98 -8.15
N ARG A 186 -0.97 -1.84 -8.29
CA ARG A 186 -0.87 -3.29 -8.04
C ARG A 186 -1.12 -4.06 -9.33
N PHE A 187 -0.66 -5.30 -9.39
CA PHE A 187 -0.96 -6.20 -10.49
C PHE A 187 -2.08 -7.18 -10.09
N VAL A 188 -3.13 -7.31 -10.90
CA VAL A 188 -4.27 -8.19 -10.55
C VAL A 188 -3.93 -9.67 -10.41
N ASN A 189 -2.83 -10.14 -11.01
CA ASN A 189 -2.41 -11.54 -10.88
C ASN A 189 -1.40 -11.77 -9.75
N ASP A 190 -1.04 -10.73 -8.99
CA ASP A 190 -0.26 -10.92 -7.77
C ASP A 190 -1.13 -11.54 -6.68
N THR A 191 -0.47 -12.12 -5.68
CA THR A 191 -1.11 -12.69 -4.48
C THR A 191 -0.43 -12.13 -3.24
N ASN A 192 -0.99 -12.39 -2.07
CA ASN A 192 -0.53 -11.87 -0.79
C ASN A 192 0.95 -12.20 -0.58
N GLY A 193 1.79 -11.17 -0.63
CA GLY A 193 3.23 -11.29 -0.46
C GLY A 193 3.97 -11.95 -1.62
N VAL A 194 3.36 -12.05 -2.81
CA VAL A 194 4.01 -12.67 -3.98
C VAL A 194 3.85 -11.79 -5.21
N ASN A 195 4.99 -11.36 -5.73
CA ASN A 195 5.14 -10.73 -7.03
C ASN A 195 5.18 -11.82 -8.12
N ASN A 196 4.16 -11.85 -8.97
CA ASN A 196 4.01 -12.77 -10.11
C ASN A 196 4.34 -12.09 -11.45
N PHE A 197 4.70 -10.80 -11.43
CA PHE A 197 5.05 -10.06 -12.64
C PHE A 197 6.55 -10.11 -12.92
N THR A 198 7.38 -9.64 -12.00
CA THR A 198 8.80 -9.36 -12.19
C THR A 198 9.58 -10.63 -12.54
N ALA A 199 10.35 -10.58 -13.63
CA ALA A 199 11.29 -11.63 -14.00
C ALA A 199 12.55 -11.61 -13.11
N ASP A 200 13.21 -12.75 -12.95
CA ASP A 200 14.44 -12.88 -12.14
C ASP A 200 15.61 -12.02 -12.64
N ASP A 201 15.64 -11.76 -13.95
CA ASP A 201 16.57 -10.87 -14.62
C ASP A 201 16.09 -9.41 -14.72
N PHE A 202 14.91 -9.09 -14.17
CA PHE A 202 14.26 -7.78 -14.23
C PHE A 202 13.98 -7.26 -15.65
N SER A 203 13.97 -8.12 -16.67
CA SER A 203 13.81 -7.70 -18.07
C SER A 203 12.49 -6.99 -18.36
N ASN A 204 11.44 -7.23 -17.57
CA ASN A 204 10.13 -6.58 -17.69
C ASN A 204 9.90 -5.40 -16.71
N ASN A 205 10.83 -5.13 -15.80
CA ASN A 205 10.73 -3.99 -14.88
C ASN A 205 10.89 -2.63 -15.57
N GLY A 206 11.36 -2.59 -16.81
CA GLY A 206 11.37 -1.34 -17.59
C GLY A 206 9.96 -0.77 -17.85
N VAL A 207 8.93 -1.60 -17.81
CA VAL A 207 7.53 -1.18 -17.99
C VAL A 207 6.84 -1.00 -16.64
N TRP A 208 7.05 -1.93 -15.71
CA TRP A 208 6.48 -1.89 -14.36
C TRP A 208 7.59 -2.05 -13.32
N PRO A 209 8.32 -0.98 -12.98
CA PRO A 209 9.32 -1.02 -11.93
C PRO A 209 8.67 -1.37 -10.58
N ILE A 210 9.34 -2.18 -9.76
CA ILE A 210 8.92 -2.43 -8.38
C ILE A 210 9.15 -1.15 -7.53
N PHE A 211 8.27 -0.91 -6.55
CA PHE A 211 8.42 0.18 -5.60
C PHE A 211 9.33 -0.24 -4.44
N GLU A 212 10.55 0.30 -4.41
CA GLU A 212 11.64 -0.15 -3.54
C GLU A 212 11.97 0.85 -2.44
N GLU A 213 10.94 1.24 -1.69
CA GLU A 213 11.09 2.14 -0.55
C GLU A 213 10.86 1.40 0.76
N ALA A 214 11.63 1.79 1.79
CA ALA A 214 11.36 1.39 3.15
C ALA A 214 10.26 2.29 3.73
N LEU A 215 9.25 1.68 4.35
CA LEU A 215 8.19 2.42 5.02
C LEU A 215 8.77 3.26 6.16
N GLN A 216 8.49 4.56 6.14
CA GLN A 216 8.81 5.51 7.20
C GLN A 216 7.53 5.94 7.90
N ASN A 217 6.68 6.71 7.22
CA ASN A 217 5.36 7.11 7.70
C ASN A 217 4.36 7.17 6.55
N VAL A 218 3.07 7.17 6.91
CA VAL A 218 1.95 7.28 5.98
C VAL A 218 0.94 8.34 6.42
N PRO A 219 0.17 8.95 5.50
CA PRO A 219 -0.94 9.82 5.84
C PRO A 219 -1.94 9.13 6.78
N SER A 220 -2.56 9.89 7.68
CA SER A 220 -3.42 9.37 8.77
C SER A 220 -4.66 8.60 8.33
N VAL A 221 -5.05 8.71 7.06
CA VAL A 221 -6.13 7.91 6.46
C VAL A 221 -5.72 6.46 6.19
N LEU A 222 -4.42 6.16 6.23
CA LEU A 222 -3.85 4.83 6.01
C LEU A 222 -3.45 4.19 7.33
N ASP A 223 -3.58 2.86 7.40
CA ASP A 223 -3.06 2.07 8.51
C ASP A 223 -1.66 1.56 8.14
N GLU A 224 -0.65 1.90 8.95
CA GLU A 224 0.71 1.40 8.78
C GLU A 224 0.77 -0.14 8.83
N ALA A 225 -0.15 -0.80 9.54
CA ALA A 225 -0.22 -2.25 9.62
C ALA A 225 -0.65 -2.92 8.30
N ASP A 226 -1.27 -2.17 7.38
CA ASP A 226 -1.57 -2.67 6.04
C ASP A 226 -0.32 -2.73 5.16
N PHE A 227 0.79 -2.09 5.54
CA PHE A 227 2.02 -2.10 4.78
C PHE A 227 2.94 -3.25 5.19
N GLY A 228 3.55 -3.87 4.19
CA GLY A 228 4.52 -4.94 4.37
C GLY A 228 5.68 -4.80 3.40
N SER A 229 6.53 -5.81 3.37
CA SER A 229 7.65 -5.85 2.45
C SER A 229 7.99 -7.28 2.08
N ILE A 230 8.41 -7.48 0.83
CA ILE A 230 8.81 -8.77 0.26
C ILE A 230 10.18 -8.66 -0.41
N ASP A 231 10.88 -9.78 -0.49
CA ASP A 231 12.10 -9.92 -1.29
C ASP A 231 11.73 -10.39 -2.70
N VAL A 232 12.10 -9.61 -3.70
CA VAL A 232 11.97 -9.95 -5.11
C VAL A 232 13.37 -10.01 -5.69
N PHE A 233 13.91 -11.22 -5.77
CA PHE A 233 15.25 -11.51 -6.30
C PHE A 233 16.37 -10.67 -5.64
N GLY A 234 16.31 -10.50 -4.33
CA GLY A 234 17.28 -9.71 -3.56
C GLY A 234 17.01 -8.21 -3.50
N ARG A 235 15.88 -7.75 -4.04
CA ARG A 235 15.42 -6.36 -3.94
C ARG A 235 14.19 -6.28 -3.05
N GLN A 236 14.16 -5.29 -2.17
CA GLN A 236 13.06 -5.09 -1.25
C GLN A 236 11.93 -4.35 -1.95
N GLN A 237 10.75 -4.96 -2.05
CA GLN A 237 9.55 -4.31 -2.59
C GLN A 237 8.55 -4.05 -1.45
N LEU A 238 7.95 -2.86 -1.44
CA LEU A 238 6.89 -2.53 -0.49
C LEU A 238 5.55 -3.16 -0.94
N THR A 239 4.75 -3.60 0.03
CA THR A 239 3.39 -4.12 -0.21
C THR A 239 2.34 -3.28 0.52
N TYR A 240 1.12 -3.25 -0.01
CA TYR A 240 -0.06 -2.70 0.67
C TYR A 240 -1.19 -3.72 0.68
N LYS A 241 -1.69 -4.07 1.87
CA LYS A 241 -2.64 -5.16 2.11
C LYS A 241 -2.24 -6.46 1.41
N GLY A 242 -0.96 -6.76 1.40
CA GLY A 242 -0.38 -7.94 0.75
C GLY A 242 -0.07 -7.77 -0.75
N TRP A 243 -0.57 -6.71 -1.42
CA TRP A 243 -0.29 -6.46 -2.83
C TRP A 243 1.12 -5.88 -3.02
N PRO A 244 1.98 -6.45 -3.86
CA PRO A 244 3.22 -5.82 -4.30
C PRO A 244 2.94 -4.51 -5.04
N LEU A 245 3.70 -3.44 -4.73
CA LEU A 245 3.52 -2.11 -5.30
C LEU A 245 4.49 -1.83 -6.44
N TYR A 246 4.01 -1.18 -7.49
CA TYR A 246 4.76 -0.88 -8.70
C TYR A 246 4.56 0.57 -9.14
N TYR A 247 5.51 1.05 -9.93
CA TYR A 247 5.36 2.21 -10.79
C TYR A 247 4.96 1.80 -12.20
N PHE A 248 4.53 2.76 -13.00
CA PHE A 248 4.41 2.60 -14.44
C PHE A 248 5.47 3.43 -15.16
N GLY A 249 6.34 2.80 -15.95
CA GLY A 249 7.49 3.46 -16.59
C GLY A 249 7.14 4.51 -17.66
N GLN A 250 5.86 4.65 -18.03
CA GLN A 250 5.41 5.71 -18.96
C GLN A 250 4.67 6.86 -18.26
N ASP A 251 4.49 6.80 -16.94
CA ASP A 251 4.12 7.97 -16.14
C ASP A 251 5.37 8.87 -16.08
N ALA A 252 5.30 10.02 -16.75
CA ALA A 252 6.45 10.90 -16.96
C ALA A 252 6.37 12.18 -16.13
N GLN A 253 5.18 12.50 -15.62
CA GLN A 253 4.88 13.66 -14.80
C GLN A 253 4.18 13.24 -13.52
N ARG A 254 4.39 14.01 -12.44
CA ARG A 254 3.64 13.80 -11.20
C ARG A 254 2.14 13.87 -11.45
N GLY A 255 1.39 12.97 -10.83
CA GLY A 255 -0.04 12.83 -11.02
C GLY A 255 -0.45 12.13 -12.31
N ASP A 256 0.48 11.75 -13.20
CA ASP A 256 0.19 10.80 -14.27
C ASP A 256 -0.26 9.48 -13.64
N ASN A 257 -1.32 8.92 -14.18
CA ASN A 257 -1.89 7.65 -13.76
C ASN A 257 -2.20 6.73 -14.96
N PHE A 258 -1.38 6.83 -16.03
CA PHE A 258 -1.62 6.16 -17.30
C PHE A 258 -1.64 4.64 -17.21
N GLY A 259 -0.96 4.09 -16.20
CA GLY A 259 -0.88 2.67 -15.94
C GLY A 259 -2.24 2.00 -15.77
N VAL A 260 -3.27 2.72 -15.29
CA VAL A 260 -4.60 2.13 -15.09
C VAL A 260 -5.25 1.64 -16.38
N GLY A 261 -4.78 2.12 -17.55
CA GLY A 261 -5.24 1.74 -18.87
C GLY A 261 -4.33 0.76 -19.61
N PHE A 262 -3.14 0.44 -19.07
CA PHE A 262 -2.10 -0.27 -19.80
C PHE A 262 -1.97 -1.73 -19.37
N PRO A 263 -1.80 -2.70 -20.29
CA PRO A 263 -2.04 -2.57 -21.73
C PRO A 263 -3.54 -2.44 -22.06
N VAL A 264 -4.39 -2.83 -21.10
CA VAL A 264 -5.84 -2.71 -21.10
C VAL A 264 -6.27 -2.29 -19.69
N ALA A 265 -7.36 -1.54 -19.60
CA ALA A 265 -7.88 -1.03 -18.34
C ALA A 265 -8.14 -2.13 -17.28
N GLY A 266 -7.79 -1.85 -16.04
CA GLY A 266 -8.07 -2.71 -14.88
C GLY A 266 -7.08 -3.88 -14.65
N VAL A 267 -6.07 -4.07 -15.51
CA VAL A 267 -5.00 -5.06 -15.26
C VAL A 267 -4.00 -4.56 -14.21
N TRP A 268 -3.77 -3.24 -14.19
CA TRP A 268 -2.90 -2.56 -13.25
C TRP A 268 -3.67 -1.47 -12.51
N PRO A 269 -4.58 -1.87 -11.61
CA PRO A 269 -5.36 -0.92 -10.84
C PRO A 269 -4.46 -0.09 -9.92
N ILE A 270 -4.92 1.12 -9.59
CA ILE A 270 -4.37 1.91 -8.50
C ILE A 270 -4.53 1.19 -7.16
N VAL A 271 -3.80 1.65 -6.15
CA VAL A 271 -4.03 1.29 -4.74
C VAL A 271 -4.58 2.50 -3.97
N ASN A 272 -5.49 2.24 -3.03
CA ASN A 272 -6.16 3.24 -2.20
C ASN A 272 -6.74 2.58 -0.92
N PRO A 273 -7.31 3.34 0.04
CA PRO A 273 -7.86 2.78 1.28
C PRO A 273 -8.92 1.69 1.06
N ASP A 274 -9.66 1.74 -0.05
CA ASP A 274 -10.73 0.77 -0.39
C ASP A 274 -10.20 -0.50 -1.07
N THR A 275 -8.90 -0.57 -1.38
CA THR A 275 -8.29 -1.76 -2.00
C THR A 275 -8.49 -2.98 -1.12
N GLU A 276 -9.00 -4.07 -1.70
CA GLU A 276 -9.14 -5.33 -0.99
C GLU A 276 -7.79 -5.92 -0.57
N VAL A 277 -7.80 -6.76 0.46
CA VAL A 277 -6.62 -7.58 0.80
C VAL A 277 -6.28 -8.51 -0.36
N ALA A 278 -5.01 -8.63 -0.68
CA ALA A 278 -4.52 -9.52 -1.71
C ALA A 278 -4.96 -10.97 -1.42
N PRO A 279 -5.40 -11.73 -2.45
CA PRO A 279 -5.72 -13.14 -2.27
C PRO A 279 -4.46 -13.90 -1.87
N ASP A 280 -4.55 -14.86 -0.96
CA ASP A 280 -3.39 -15.66 -0.56
C ASP A 280 -2.75 -16.40 -1.76
N ALA A 281 -1.44 -16.58 -1.70
CA ALA A 281 -0.69 -17.30 -2.73
C ALA A 281 -1.15 -18.76 -2.83
N GLY A 282 -1.65 -19.13 -4.00
CA GLY A 282 -2.47 -20.34 -4.19
C GLY A 282 -3.86 -20.06 -3.63
N GLY A 283 -4.79 -19.69 -4.53
CA GLY A 283 -6.14 -19.25 -4.16
C GLY A 283 -6.73 -20.19 -3.11
N GLY A 284 -7.32 -19.61 -2.06
CA GLY A 284 -7.82 -20.36 -0.90
C GLY A 284 -8.46 -21.68 -1.33
N ALA A 285 -8.12 -22.76 -0.63
CA ALA A 285 -8.29 -24.12 -1.16
C ALA A 285 -9.65 -24.33 -1.83
N LYS A 286 -9.64 -24.65 -3.13
CA LYS A 286 -10.86 -24.93 -3.88
C LYS A 286 -11.53 -26.16 -3.29
N THR A 287 -12.77 -26.02 -2.84
CA THR A 287 -13.40 -27.04 -1.99
C THR A 287 -14.49 -27.79 -2.73
N TYR A 288 -14.33 -29.12 -2.80
CA TYR A 288 -15.33 -30.06 -3.28
C TYR A 288 -15.89 -30.87 -2.12
N ASN A 289 -17.21 -30.83 -1.93
CA ASN A 289 -17.91 -31.78 -1.08
C ASN A 289 -18.13 -33.08 -1.86
N VAL A 290 -17.63 -34.19 -1.33
CA VAL A 290 -17.67 -35.51 -1.97
C VAL A 290 -18.51 -36.45 -1.13
N THR A 291 -19.63 -36.89 -1.68
CA THR A 291 -20.48 -37.96 -1.12
C THR A 291 -20.51 -39.15 -2.07
N ASN A 292 -21.26 -40.21 -1.76
CA ASN A 292 -21.36 -41.37 -2.65
C ASN A 292 -22.80 -41.77 -2.97
N GLN A 293 -23.02 -42.22 -4.20
CA GLN A 293 -24.23 -42.92 -4.61
C GLN A 293 -23.92 -44.42 -4.66
N ALA A 294 -24.22 -45.10 -3.54
CA ALA A 294 -23.92 -46.51 -3.34
C ALA A 294 -22.46 -46.83 -3.74
N ALA A 295 -22.24 -47.96 -4.42
CA ALA A 295 -20.95 -48.39 -4.96
C ALA A 295 -20.73 -47.97 -6.42
N THR A 296 -21.51 -47.01 -6.92
CA THR A 296 -21.52 -46.66 -8.36
C THR A 296 -20.88 -45.34 -8.69
N ALA A 297 -20.92 -44.34 -7.80
CA ALA A 297 -20.32 -43.03 -8.07
C ALA A 297 -19.94 -42.27 -6.79
N TYR A 298 -18.87 -41.48 -6.88
CA TYR A 298 -18.71 -40.30 -6.05
C TYR A 298 -19.57 -39.17 -6.61
N ILE A 299 -20.19 -38.38 -5.73
CA ILE A 299 -21.04 -37.24 -6.07
C ILE A 299 -20.37 -35.97 -5.56
N PHE A 300 -20.04 -35.07 -6.48
CA PHE A 300 -19.31 -33.84 -6.22
C PHE A 300 -20.23 -32.63 -6.24
N ASN A 301 -20.04 -31.75 -5.25
CA ASN A 301 -20.65 -30.43 -5.15
C ASN A 301 -19.57 -29.39 -4.82
N GLY A 302 -19.71 -28.16 -5.30
CA GLY A 302 -18.70 -27.09 -5.10
C GLY A 302 -17.95 -26.73 -6.38
N GLU A 303 -17.31 -25.57 -6.43
CA GLU A 303 -16.57 -25.06 -7.61
C GLU A 303 -17.36 -25.12 -8.93
N GLY A 304 -18.67 -24.83 -8.89
CA GLY A 304 -19.56 -24.86 -10.05
C GLY A 304 -20.15 -26.24 -10.38
N LEU A 305 -19.85 -27.28 -9.61
CA LEU A 305 -20.49 -28.59 -9.71
C LEU A 305 -21.73 -28.69 -8.81
N THR A 306 -22.76 -29.37 -9.30
CA THR A 306 -23.98 -29.70 -8.55
C THR A 306 -24.36 -31.14 -8.83
N ASP A 307 -24.32 -31.98 -7.81
CA ASP A 307 -24.58 -33.42 -7.84
C ASP A 307 -23.92 -34.15 -9.02
N ALA A 308 -22.68 -33.75 -9.34
CA ALA A 308 -21.94 -34.32 -10.46
C ALA A 308 -21.44 -35.72 -10.10
N ALA A 309 -21.85 -36.73 -10.87
CA ALA A 309 -21.43 -38.12 -10.65
C ALA A 309 -20.10 -38.40 -11.37
N ASN A 310 -19.05 -38.74 -10.61
CA ASN A 310 -17.71 -39.04 -11.10
C ASN A 310 -17.17 -38.04 -12.15
N PRO A 311 -17.20 -36.71 -11.89
CA PRO A 311 -16.70 -35.74 -12.86
C PRO A 311 -15.20 -35.89 -13.09
N ASP A 312 -14.75 -35.66 -14.32
CA ASP A 312 -13.36 -35.30 -14.54
C ASP A 312 -13.13 -33.86 -14.05
N LEU A 313 -11.99 -33.60 -13.41
CA LEU A 313 -11.63 -32.30 -12.86
C LEU A 313 -10.36 -31.76 -13.53
N THR A 314 -10.27 -30.44 -13.65
CA THR A 314 -9.04 -29.76 -14.05
C THR A 314 -8.47 -29.03 -12.84
N LEU A 315 -7.25 -29.40 -12.45
CA LEU A 315 -6.51 -28.79 -11.36
C LEU A 315 -5.29 -28.06 -11.94
N LYS A 316 -4.80 -27.06 -11.21
CA LYS A 316 -3.64 -26.25 -11.58
C LYS A 316 -2.48 -26.53 -10.63
N ARG A 317 -1.26 -26.59 -11.16
CA ARG A 317 -0.01 -26.63 -10.38
C ARG A 317 0.08 -25.39 -9.48
N GLY A 318 0.60 -25.57 -8.27
CA GLY A 318 0.71 -24.51 -7.27
C GLY A 318 -0.59 -24.20 -6.50
N GLU A 319 -1.74 -24.69 -6.98
CA GLU A 319 -3.03 -24.48 -6.30
C GLU A 319 -3.32 -25.59 -5.28
N THR A 320 -4.10 -25.25 -4.25
CA THR A 320 -4.57 -26.21 -3.23
C THR A 320 -6.05 -26.54 -3.43
N TYR A 321 -6.39 -27.81 -3.29
CA TYR A 321 -7.74 -28.34 -3.42
C TYR A 321 -8.11 -29.13 -2.16
N GLU A 322 -9.33 -28.94 -1.66
CA GLU A 322 -9.88 -29.70 -0.56
C GLU A 322 -11.03 -30.58 -1.05
N PHE A 323 -10.94 -31.88 -0.81
CA PHE A 323 -12.04 -32.82 -0.98
C PHE A 323 -12.59 -33.13 0.41
N VAL A 324 -13.73 -32.55 0.74
CA VAL A 324 -14.45 -32.84 2.00
C VAL A 324 -15.25 -34.12 1.78
N VAL A 325 -14.68 -35.24 2.20
CA VAL A 325 -15.20 -36.58 1.93
C VAL A 325 -16.15 -37.00 3.04
N ASP A 326 -17.34 -37.48 2.67
CA ASP A 326 -18.28 -38.21 3.53
C ASP A 326 -18.84 -39.40 2.72
N THR A 327 -18.03 -40.44 2.60
CA THR A 327 -18.25 -41.60 1.73
C THR A 327 -18.00 -42.91 2.49
N PRO A 328 -18.74 -43.18 3.59
CA PRO A 328 -18.45 -44.30 4.48
C PRO A 328 -18.41 -45.64 3.73
N GLY A 329 -17.28 -46.35 3.85
CA GLY A 329 -17.04 -47.62 3.13
C GLY A 329 -16.51 -47.47 1.70
N HIS A 330 -16.28 -46.23 1.25
CA HIS A 330 -15.74 -45.89 -0.07
C HIS A 330 -14.55 -44.93 0.08
N PRO A 331 -13.33 -45.44 0.35
CA PRO A 331 -12.11 -44.63 0.46
C PRO A 331 -11.78 -43.86 -0.81
N PHE A 332 -11.60 -42.53 -0.72
CA PHE A 332 -11.24 -41.67 -1.84
C PHE A 332 -9.71 -41.55 -1.96
N ILE A 333 -9.12 -42.09 -3.01
CA ILE A 333 -7.66 -42.12 -3.19
C ILE A 333 -7.28 -41.36 -4.47
N ILE A 334 -6.35 -40.42 -4.38
CA ILE A 334 -5.66 -39.81 -5.54
C ILE A 334 -4.51 -40.72 -5.98
N LYS A 335 -4.45 -41.04 -7.28
CA LYS A 335 -3.61 -42.10 -7.85
C LYS A 335 -2.95 -41.69 -9.15
N SER A 336 -1.79 -42.27 -9.43
CA SER A 336 -1.08 -42.13 -10.71
C SER A 336 -1.57 -43.09 -11.79
N VAL A 337 -2.30 -44.15 -11.39
CA VAL A 337 -2.89 -45.15 -12.30
C VAL A 337 -4.34 -45.40 -11.91
N GLN A 338 -5.25 -45.22 -12.88
CA GLN A 338 -6.68 -45.48 -12.70
C GLN A 338 -6.95 -46.96 -12.41
N SER A 339 -7.14 -47.31 -11.14
CA SER A 339 -7.25 -48.70 -10.69
C SER A 339 -7.86 -48.80 -9.30
N VAL A 340 -8.52 -49.93 -9.01
CA VAL A 340 -8.93 -50.30 -7.64
C VAL A 340 -7.73 -50.73 -6.79
N GLY A 341 -7.92 -50.81 -5.48
CA GLY A 341 -6.88 -51.12 -4.49
C GLY A 341 -6.04 -49.89 -4.09
N ALA A 342 -5.17 -50.06 -3.09
CA ALA A 342 -4.33 -48.97 -2.57
C ALA A 342 -3.03 -48.75 -3.36
N GLU A 343 -2.66 -49.65 -4.27
CA GLU A 343 -1.43 -49.52 -5.06
C GLU A 343 -1.49 -48.29 -5.99
N ASN A 344 -0.34 -47.66 -6.26
CA ASN A 344 -0.23 -46.45 -7.10
C ASN A 344 -0.93 -45.20 -6.53
N ALA A 345 -1.11 -45.13 -5.20
CA ALA A 345 -1.44 -43.88 -4.54
C ALA A 345 -0.39 -42.80 -4.90
N TYR A 346 -0.86 -41.60 -5.18
CA TYR A 346 -0.05 -40.41 -5.37
C TYR A 346 -0.17 -39.55 -4.13
N ASP A 347 0.85 -39.57 -3.28
CA ASP A 347 0.84 -38.93 -1.96
C ASP A 347 1.57 -37.59 -1.92
N ASP A 348 2.27 -37.23 -3.01
CA ASP A 348 2.99 -35.96 -3.07
C ASP A 348 2.02 -34.78 -3.13
N GLY A 349 2.16 -33.84 -2.20
CA GLY A 349 1.20 -32.77 -2.00
C GLY A 349 -0.18 -33.19 -1.46
N VAL A 350 -0.42 -34.47 -1.17
CA VAL A 350 -1.71 -34.98 -0.68
C VAL A 350 -1.67 -35.31 0.81
N THR A 351 -2.64 -34.83 1.57
CA THR A 351 -2.86 -35.21 2.97
C THR A 351 -4.14 -36.05 3.12
N ASN A 352 -4.15 -36.97 4.08
CA ASN A 352 -5.32 -37.82 4.39
C ASN A 352 -5.81 -38.66 3.19
N ASN A 353 -4.91 -39.00 2.25
CA ASN A 353 -5.23 -39.78 1.06
C ASN A 353 -5.86 -41.14 1.43
N GLY A 354 -6.95 -41.50 0.78
CA GLY A 354 -7.71 -42.72 1.10
C GLY A 354 -8.66 -42.60 2.27
N ALA A 355 -8.91 -41.40 2.80
CA ALA A 355 -9.99 -41.23 3.76
C ALA A 355 -11.37 -41.53 3.14
N SER A 356 -12.27 -42.06 3.96
CA SER A 356 -13.70 -42.17 3.62
C SER A 356 -14.56 -41.16 4.37
N THR A 357 -13.97 -40.40 5.29
CA THR A 357 -14.59 -39.29 6.02
C THR A 357 -13.53 -38.24 6.37
N GLY A 358 -13.86 -36.96 6.27
CA GLY A 358 -12.96 -35.84 6.57
C GLY A 358 -12.36 -35.21 5.33
N THR A 359 -11.48 -34.22 5.51
CA THR A 359 -10.89 -33.47 4.40
C THR A 359 -9.62 -34.15 3.89
N ILE A 360 -9.54 -34.35 2.58
CA ILE A 360 -8.33 -34.70 1.84
C ILE A 360 -7.86 -33.42 1.15
N THR A 361 -6.67 -32.93 1.49
CA THR A 361 -6.09 -31.72 0.88
C THR A 361 -5.05 -32.13 -0.15
N PHE A 362 -5.11 -31.58 -1.35
CA PHE A 362 -4.12 -31.74 -2.41
C PHE A 362 -3.58 -30.38 -2.87
N THR A 363 -2.35 -30.05 -2.46
CA THR A 363 -1.59 -28.94 -3.04
C THR A 363 -0.79 -29.48 -4.21
N VAL A 364 -1.15 -29.09 -5.44
CA VAL A 364 -0.62 -29.70 -6.66
C VAL A 364 0.86 -29.30 -6.85
N PRO A 365 1.81 -30.24 -6.79
CA PRO A 365 3.22 -29.93 -6.99
C PRO A 365 3.50 -29.35 -8.38
N ASN A 366 4.50 -28.48 -8.50
CA ASN A 366 4.91 -27.89 -9.77
C ASN A 366 5.45 -28.94 -10.78
N ASP A 367 5.85 -30.11 -10.31
CA ASP A 367 6.32 -31.24 -11.13
C ASP A 367 5.29 -32.38 -11.21
N ALA A 368 4.04 -32.15 -10.76
CA ALA A 368 2.97 -33.14 -10.87
C ALA A 368 2.77 -33.60 -12.33
N PRO A 369 2.47 -34.89 -12.58
CA PRO A 369 2.12 -35.36 -13.92
C PRO A 369 0.89 -34.65 -14.48
N ASP A 370 0.83 -34.45 -15.80
CA ASP A 370 -0.33 -33.83 -16.49
C ASP A 370 -1.66 -34.59 -16.27
N THR A 371 -1.60 -35.83 -15.81
CA THR A 371 -2.77 -36.67 -15.57
C THR A 371 -2.58 -37.50 -14.30
N LEU A 372 -3.53 -37.33 -13.38
CA LEU A 372 -3.75 -38.16 -12.22
C LEU A 372 -5.20 -38.66 -12.23
N PHE A 373 -5.58 -39.48 -11.25
CA PHE A 373 -6.91 -40.03 -11.11
C PHE A 373 -7.37 -39.95 -9.65
N TYR A 374 -8.67 -39.96 -9.43
CA TYR A 374 -9.22 -40.38 -8.15
C TYR A 374 -9.98 -41.70 -8.32
N ASN A 375 -9.91 -42.57 -7.30
CA ASN A 375 -10.51 -43.89 -7.32
C ASN A 375 -11.07 -44.25 -5.93
N CYS A 376 -12.15 -45.03 -5.92
CA CYS A 376 -12.50 -45.82 -4.76
C CYS A 376 -11.57 -47.03 -4.64
N GLU A 377 -11.10 -47.33 -3.42
CA GLU A 377 -10.28 -48.51 -3.16
C GLU A 377 -10.98 -49.81 -3.58
N PHE A 378 -12.28 -49.93 -3.35
CA PHE A 378 -13.00 -51.20 -3.49
C PHE A 378 -13.87 -51.30 -4.75
N HIS A 379 -14.23 -50.16 -5.36
CA HIS A 379 -15.29 -50.11 -6.37
C HIS A 379 -14.79 -49.44 -7.65
N SER A 380 -14.58 -50.24 -8.71
CA SER A 380 -14.08 -49.74 -10.00
C SER A 380 -14.93 -48.67 -10.68
N PRO A 381 -16.27 -48.59 -10.50
CA PRO A 381 -17.07 -47.52 -11.14
C PRO A 381 -16.86 -46.13 -10.52
N MET A 382 -16.31 -46.05 -9.31
CA MET A 382 -16.17 -44.79 -8.56
C MET A 382 -14.80 -44.16 -8.85
N THR A 383 -14.67 -43.48 -9.98
CA THR A 383 -13.40 -42.91 -10.43
C THR A 383 -13.61 -41.75 -11.38
N GLY A 384 -12.62 -40.85 -11.48
CA GLY A 384 -12.52 -39.84 -12.52
C GLY A 384 -11.07 -39.42 -12.76
N THR A 385 -10.88 -38.60 -13.78
CA THR A 385 -9.57 -38.08 -14.21
C THR A 385 -9.32 -36.72 -13.57
N LEU A 386 -8.08 -36.48 -13.15
CA LEU A 386 -7.58 -35.17 -12.75
C LEU A 386 -6.61 -34.69 -13.83
N THR A 387 -7.05 -33.75 -14.65
CA THR A 387 -6.20 -33.08 -15.64
C THR A 387 -5.41 -31.98 -14.94
N ILE A 388 -4.08 -32.05 -14.96
CA ILE A 388 -3.22 -31.06 -14.31
C ILE A 388 -2.71 -30.07 -15.36
N THR A 389 -2.96 -28.78 -15.14
CA THR A 389 -2.49 -27.68 -16.00
C THR A 389 -1.56 -26.77 -15.23
N ASP A 390 -0.90 -25.88 -15.95
CA ASP A 390 -0.17 -24.74 -15.37
C ASP A 390 -1.15 -23.63 -14.92
#